data_AF-A0A7U3Y6F0-F1
#
_entry.id   AF-A0A7U3Y6F0-F1
#
_cell.length_a   1.000
_cell.length_b   1.000
_cell.length_c   1.000
_cell.angle_alpha   90.00
_cell.angle_beta   90.00
_cell.angle_gamma   90.00
#
_symmetry.space_group_name_H-M   'P 1'
#
loop_
_entity.id
_entity.type
_entity.pdbx_description
1 polymer ?
#
loop_
_entity_poly.entity_id
_entity_poly.type
_entity_poly.pdbx_seq_one_letter_code
_entity_poly.pdbx_strand_id
1 'polypeptide(L)' 'MSKDFKALTYIADDNIADTVTWLLHHQDVFETFHFDVLSQELSVTHAAGRDIIRVGTFLNATYGILVTSV' A
#
# COMPACT_ATOMS: atom_id res chain seq x y z
N MET A 1 4.58 -19.16 -2.90
CA MET A 1 5.76 -18.28 -2.78
C MET A 1 5.52 -17.33 -1.64
N SER A 2 6.41 -17.26 -0.66
CA SER A 2 6.31 -16.30 0.44
C SER A 2 6.54 -14.90 -0.13
N LYS A 3 5.55 -14.01 -0.03
CA LYS A 3 5.72 -12.60 -0.38
C LYS A 3 6.59 -11.95 0.69
N ASP A 4 7.62 -11.22 0.28
CA ASP A 4 8.49 -10.47 1.20
C ASP A 4 7.81 -9.17 1.63
N PHE A 5 7.01 -9.24 2.70
CA PHE A 5 6.28 -8.07 3.23
C PHE A 5 7.16 -6.97 3.83
N LYS A 6 8.47 -7.22 3.96
CA LYS A 6 9.49 -6.25 4.40
C LYS A 6 10.29 -5.65 3.25
N ALA A 7 10.01 -6.05 2.01
CA ALA A 7 10.65 -5.45 0.86
C ALA A 7 10.21 -4.00 0.72
N LEU A 8 11.12 -3.11 0.32
CA LEU A 8 10.80 -1.70 0.08
C LEU A 8 9.81 -1.52 -1.09
N THR A 9 9.69 -2.52 -1.96
CA THR A 9 8.80 -2.50 -3.12
C THR A 9 7.79 -3.63 -3.02
N TYR A 10 6.54 -3.34 -3.35
CA TYR A 10 5.45 -4.30 -3.35
C TYR A 10 4.49 -3.99 -4.50
N ILE A 11 3.93 -5.03 -5.12
CA ILE A 11 2.91 -4.86 -6.15
C ILE A 11 1.59 -5.29 -5.53
N ALA A 12 0.64 -4.37 -5.48
CA ALA A 12 -0.70 -4.69 -5.03
C ALA A 12 -1.31 -5.76 -5.92
N ASP A 13 -1.71 -6.86 -5.31
CA ASP A 13 -2.37 -7.97 -5.99
C ASP A 13 -3.83 -8.06 -5.57
N ASP A 14 -4.57 -8.96 -6.20
CA ASP A 14 -6.01 -9.18 -5.93
C ASP A 14 -6.30 -9.46 -4.45
N ASN A 15 -5.29 -9.95 -3.72
CA ASN A 15 -5.39 -10.13 -2.28
C ASN A 15 -5.03 -8.86 -1.51
N ILE A 16 -6.07 -8.11 -1.14
CA ILE A 16 -5.95 -6.89 -0.33
C ILE A 16 -5.30 -7.18 1.04
N ALA A 17 -5.49 -8.37 1.62
CA ALA A 17 -4.89 -8.72 2.91
C ALA A 17 -3.36 -8.73 2.84
N ASP A 18 -2.78 -9.19 1.73
CA ASP A 18 -1.32 -9.16 1.51
C ASP A 18 -0.82 -7.71 1.40
N THR A 19 -1.57 -6.86 0.68
CA THR A 19 -1.26 -5.43 0.51
C THR A 19 -1.32 -4.67 1.84
N VAL A 20 -2.37 -4.91 2.65
CA VAL A 20 -2.51 -4.33 3.99
C VAL A 20 -1.41 -4.85 4.92
N THR A 21 -1.05 -6.13 4.84
CA THR A 21 0.05 -6.69 5.63
C THR A 21 1.37 -5.99 5.32
N TRP A 22 1.66 -5.75 4.04
CA TRP A 22 2.84 -4.98 3.63
C TRP A 22 2.83 -3.55 4.19
N LEU A 23 1.68 -2.86 4.13
CA LEU A 23 1.52 -1.53 4.73
C LEU A 23 1.76 -1.58 6.25
N LEU A 24 1.20 -2.56 6.97
CA LEU A 24 1.42 -2.70 8.40
C LEU A 24 2.89 -2.94 8.79
N HIS A 25 3.73 -3.44 7.86
CA HIS A 25 5.17 -3.52 8.06
C HIS A 25 5.92 -2.20 7.78
N HIS A 26 5.32 -1.28 7.03
CA HIS A 26 5.88 0.00 6.62
C HIS A 26 5.06 1.18 7.16
N GLN A 27 4.71 1.15 8.45
CA GLN A 27 3.93 2.22 9.11
C GLN A 27 4.62 3.60 9.10
N ASP A 28 5.90 3.66 8.77
CA ASP A 28 6.68 4.89 8.70
C ASP A 28 6.43 5.69 7.40
N VAL A 29 5.82 5.08 6.37
CA VAL A 29 5.66 5.71 5.04
C VAL A 29 4.26 6.26 4.76
N PHE A 30 3.31 6.05 5.67
CA PHE A 30 1.95 6.57 5.58
C PHE A 30 1.40 6.94 6.96
N GLU A 31 0.39 7.78 7.00
CA GLU A 31 -0.25 8.24 8.23
C GLU A 31 -1.49 7.42 8.56
N THR A 32 -2.36 7.20 7.57
CA THR A 32 -3.60 6.42 7.73
C THR A 32 -3.94 5.67 6.46
N PHE A 33 -4.63 4.55 6.57
CA PHE A 33 -5.27 3.90 5.43
C PHE A 33 -6.76 3.68 5.72
N HIS A 34 -7.56 3.62 4.66
CA HIS A 34 -8.98 3.38 4.69
C HIS A 34 -9.33 2.32 3.66
N PHE A 35 -10.06 1.29 4.08
CA PHE A 35 -10.51 0.25 3.18
C PHE A 35 -12.03 0.33 3.03
N ASP A 36 -12.49 0.64 1.82
CA ASP A 36 -13.90 0.62 1.47
C ASP A 36 -14.29 -0.79 1.00
N VAL A 37 -15.07 -1.49 1.82
CA VAL A 37 -15.47 -2.88 1.56
C VAL A 37 -16.45 -2.98 0.37
N LEU A 38 -17.24 -1.93 0.14
CA LEU A 38 -18.26 -1.91 -0.92
C LEU A 38 -17.63 -1.81 -2.31
N SER A 39 -16.61 -0.96 -2.43
CA SER A 39 -15.89 -0.70 -3.68
C SER A 39 -14.64 -1.57 -3.82
N GLN A 40 -14.27 -2.29 -2.77
CA GLN A 40 -12.99 -3.02 -2.64
C GLN A 40 -11.78 -2.11 -2.89
N GLU A 41 -11.86 -0.86 -2.45
CA GLU A 41 -10.82 0.14 -2.68
C GLU A 41 -10.04 0.44 -1.40
N LEU A 42 -8.72 0.37 -1.48
CA LEU A 42 -7.81 0.72 -0.41
C LEU A 42 -7.24 2.11 -0.67
N SER A 43 -7.55 3.07 0.19
CA SER A 43 -6.98 4.42 0.14
C SER A 43 -5.91 4.58 1.21
N VAL A 44 -4.73 5.08 0.88
CA VAL A 44 -3.64 5.34 1.81
C VAL A 44 -3.33 6.84 1.81
N THR A 45 -3.25 7.44 2.99
CA THR A 45 -2.89 8.84 3.21
C THR A 45 -1.47 8.91 3.74
N HIS A 46 -0.62 9.70 3.09
CA HIS A 46 0.77 9.95 3.45
C HIS A 46 1.08 11.45 3.30
N ALA A 47 2.31 11.85 3.63
CA ALA A 47 2.73 13.26 3.64
C ALA A 47 2.53 14.01 2.30
N ALA A 48 2.45 13.30 1.17
CA ALA A 48 2.25 13.91 -0.16
C ALA A 48 0.77 13.93 -0.61
N GLY A 49 -0.14 13.28 0.13
CA GLY A 49 -1.55 13.26 -0.22
C GLY A 49 -2.23 11.93 0.12
N ARG A 50 -3.31 11.65 -0.60
CA ARG A 50 -4.06 10.39 -0.51
C ARG A 50 -4.00 9.70 -1.86
N ASP A 51 -3.61 8.43 -1.82
CA ASP A 51 -3.52 7.57 -2.98
C ASP A 51 -4.45 6.38 -2.87
N ILE A 52 -4.98 5.94 -4.02
CA ILE A 52 -5.87 4.77 -4.10
C ILE A 52 -5.06 3.61 -4.66
N ILE A 53 -4.89 2.57 -3.84
CA ILE A 53 -4.20 1.34 -4.17
C ILE A 53 -5.17 0.42 -4.91
N ARG A 54 -4.80 0.02 -6.12
CA ARG A 54 -5.54 -0.92 -6.95
C ARG A 54 -4.67 -2.12 -7.29
N VAL A 55 -5.29 -3.20 -7.75
CA VAL A 55 -4.55 -4.35 -8.27
C VAL A 55 -3.65 -3.89 -9.42
N GLY A 56 -2.36 -4.23 -9.34
CA GLY A 56 -1.32 -3.79 -10.25
C GLY A 56 -0.61 -2.49 -9.84
N THR A 57 -1.10 -1.76 -8.82
CA THR A 57 -0.42 -0.56 -8.31
C THR A 57 0.93 -0.94 -7.72
N PHE A 58 1.98 -0.26 -8.18
CA PHE A 58 3.31 -0.42 -7.63
C PHE A 58 3.47 0.45 -6.39
N LEU A 59 3.82 -0.18 -5.27
CA LEU A 59 4.04 0.45 -3.98
C LEU A 59 5.53 0.46 -3.67
N ASN A 60 6.04 1.63 -3.30
CA ASN A 60 7.42 1.78 -2.89
C ASN A 60 7.51 2.61 -1.60
N ALA A 61 8.08 2.01 -0.57
CA ALA A 61 8.43 2.64 0.71
C ALA A 61 9.79 3.36 0.63
N THR A 62 9.98 4.25 -0.35
CA THR A 62 11.22 5.04 -0.47
C THR A 62 11.15 6.22 0.48
N TYR A 63 12.05 6.23 1.48
CA TYR A 63 12.35 7.35 2.38
C TYR A 63 11.12 8.22 2.76
N GLY A 64 10.25 7.65 3.60
CA GLY A 64 9.19 8.39 4.30
C GLY A 64 7.97 8.76 3.46
N ILE A 65 7.90 8.34 2.19
CA ILE A 65 6.74 8.58 1.33
C ILE A 65 6.37 7.26 0.65
N LEU A 66 5.12 6.87 0.78
CA LEU A 66 4.55 5.84 -0.07
C LEU A 66 4.45 6.39 -1.50
N VAL A 67 5.24 5.82 -2.41
CA VAL A 67 5.14 6.11 -3.84
C VAL A 67 4.27 5.05 -4.48
N THR A 68 3.12 5.49 -4.98
CA THR A 68 2.20 4.76 -5.83
C THR A 68 2.46 5.16 -7.29
N SER A 69 2.74 4.20 -8.16
CA SER A 69 2.76 4.43 -9.61
C SER A 69 1.64 3.64 -10.27
N VAL A 70 0.92 4.31 -11.17
CA VAL A 70 -0.18 3.77 -11.99
C VAL A 70 0.31 3.36 -13.37
#